data_AF-A0A0Q7QNZ3-F1
#
_entry.id   AF-A0A0Q7QNZ3-F1
#
_cell.length_a   1.000
_cell.length_b   1.000
_cell.length_c   1.000
_cell.angle_alpha   90.00
_cell.angle_beta   90.00
_cell.angle_gamma   90.00
#
_symmetry.space_group_name_H-M   'P 1'
#
loop_
_entity.id
_entity.type
_entity.pdbx_description
1 polymer ?
#
loop_
_entity_poly.entity_id
_entity_poly.type
_entity_poly.pdbx_seq_one_letter_code
_entity_poly.pdbx_strand_id
1 'polypeptide(L)'
;MGKAAQAQARRDRARDARLKAARERRLKLDPDQLARERRIDEASVDVEVAWEERAQAEQAVTDAEIAAAAAIERLVAERLAVKDVMQLTGLDQATVRRLRQLETDSNDDAGTTGEGADAEVA
;
A
#
# COMPACT_ATOMS: atom_id res chain seq x y z
N MET A 1 40.67 -1.63 -63.53
CA MET A 1 39.78 -1.13 -62.45
C MET A 1 40.58 -0.27 -61.49
N GLY A 2 40.12 0.96 -61.21
CA GLY A 2 40.92 1.99 -60.52
C GLY A 2 40.88 1.91 -58.98
N LYS A 3 41.99 2.30 -58.32
CA LYS A 3 42.16 2.32 -56.85
C LYS A 3 41.01 3.03 -56.11
N ALA A 4 40.40 4.05 -56.71
CA ALA A 4 39.27 4.78 -56.14
C ALA A 4 38.03 3.89 -55.95
N ALA A 5 37.70 3.02 -56.92
CA ALA A 5 36.59 2.07 -56.81
C ALA A 5 36.84 1.04 -55.70
N GLN A 6 38.09 0.61 -55.55
CA GLN A 6 38.49 -0.33 -54.50
C GLN A 6 38.43 0.31 -53.10
N ALA A 7 38.80 1.59 -52.98
CA ALA A 7 38.67 2.35 -51.75
C ALA A 7 37.19 2.57 -51.37
N GLN A 8 36.33 2.89 -52.34
CA GLN A 8 34.89 3.02 -52.12
C GLN A 8 34.27 1.72 -51.63
N ALA A 9 34.54 0.60 -52.31
CA ALA A 9 34.05 -0.71 -51.90
C ALA A 9 34.53 -1.18 -50.51
N ARG A 10 35.66 -0.66 -50.01
CA ARG A 10 36.11 -0.89 -48.63
C ARG A 10 35.34 -0.04 -47.62
N ARG A 11 35.07 1.23 -47.97
CA ARG A 11 34.25 2.13 -47.13
C ARG A 11 32.83 1.62 -46.99
N ASP A 12 32.23 1.14 -48.07
CA ASP A 12 30.87 0.61 -48.05
C ASP A 12 30.77 -0.64 -47.16
N ARG A 13 31.71 -1.58 -47.31
CA ARG A 13 31.80 -2.75 -46.40
C ARG A 13 32.02 -2.36 -44.93
N ALA A 14 32.85 -1.35 -44.66
CA ALA A 14 33.05 -0.85 -43.30
C ALA A 14 31.78 -0.20 -42.74
N ARG A 15 30.99 0.49 -43.57
CA ARG A 15 29.70 1.06 -43.18
C ARG A 15 28.69 -0.03 -42.88
N ASP A 16 28.61 -1.06 -43.72
CA ASP A 16 27.68 -2.19 -43.53
C ASP A 16 28.01 -2.98 -42.26
N ALA A 17 29.29 -3.21 -41.98
CA ALA A 17 29.73 -3.84 -40.74
C ALA A 17 29.33 -3.02 -39.50
N ARG A 18 29.47 -1.68 -39.56
CA ARG A 18 29.04 -0.79 -38.47
C ARG A 18 27.53 -0.77 -38.30
N LEU A 19 26.77 -0.79 -39.40
CA LEU A 19 25.30 -0.89 -39.37
C LEU A 19 24.84 -2.19 -38.74
N LYS A 20 25.46 -3.32 -39.09
CA LYS A 20 25.18 -4.63 -38.49
C LYS A 20 25.44 -4.60 -36.97
N ALA A 21 26.60 -4.11 -36.53
CA ALA A 21 26.93 -4.00 -35.11
C ALA A 21 25.97 -3.07 -34.35
N ALA A 22 25.50 -1.97 -34.96
CA ALA A 22 24.51 -1.09 -34.35
C ALA A 22 23.15 -1.80 -34.17
N ARG A 23 22.72 -2.60 -35.16
CA ARG A 23 21.48 -3.40 -35.06
C ARG A 23 21.58 -4.46 -33.97
N GLU A 24 22.71 -5.16 -33.88
CA GLU A 24 22.95 -6.16 -32.84
C GLU A 24 22.94 -5.54 -31.44
N ARG A 25 23.52 -4.34 -31.26
CA ARG A 25 23.42 -3.61 -29.98
C ARG A 25 21.97 -3.24 -29.64
N ARG A 26 21.20 -2.75 -30.61
CA ARG A 26 19.78 -2.42 -30.40
C ARG A 26 18.97 -3.67 -30.02
N LEU A 27 19.19 -4.77 -30.72
CA LEU A 27 18.51 -6.05 -30.47
C LEU A 27 18.87 -6.68 -29.11
N LYS A 28 19.99 -6.32 -28.49
CA LYS A 28 20.31 -6.75 -27.11
C LYS A 28 19.63 -5.86 -26.09
N LEU A 29 19.60 -4.55 -26.34
CA LEU A 29 18.90 -3.61 -25.47
C LEU A 29 17.41 -3.91 -25.36
N ASP A 30 16.77 -4.38 -26.43
CA ASP A 30 15.32 -4.64 -26.45
C ASP A 30 14.90 -5.79 -25.47
N PRO A 31 15.49 -7.00 -25.49
CA PRO A 31 15.27 -8.03 -24.47
C PRO A 31 15.66 -7.59 -23.06
N ASP A 32 16.80 -6.90 -22.90
CA ASP A 32 17.27 -6.44 -21.59
C ASP A 32 16.30 -5.38 -21.00
N GLN A 33 15.77 -4.51 -21.86
CA GLN A 33 14.76 -3.52 -21.52
C GLN A 33 13.45 -4.19 -21.13
N LEU A 34 12.95 -5.13 -21.94
CA LEU A 34 11.73 -5.88 -21.62
C LEU A 34 11.87 -6.67 -20.31
N ALA A 35 13.02 -7.28 -20.05
CA ALA A 35 13.29 -7.98 -18.78
C ALA A 35 13.37 -7.01 -17.59
N ARG A 36 13.83 -5.78 -17.81
CA ARG A 36 13.81 -4.73 -16.79
C ARG A 36 12.39 -4.23 -16.52
N GLU A 37 11.61 -3.98 -17.57
CA GLU A 37 10.22 -3.53 -17.47
C GLU A 37 9.37 -4.58 -16.74
N ARG A 38 9.47 -5.86 -17.08
CA ARG A 38 8.79 -6.93 -16.35
C ARG A 38 9.11 -6.97 -14.86
N ARG A 39 10.39 -6.85 -14.49
CA ARG A 39 10.78 -6.80 -13.08
C ARG A 39 10.26 -5.57 -12.35
N ILE A 40 10.10 -4.44 -13.07
CA ILE A 40 9.49 -3.24 -12.51
C ILE A 40 8.01 -3.48 -12.30
N ASP A 41 7.30 -3.99 -13.30
CA ASP A 41 5.87 -4.28 -13.21
C ASP A 41 5.57 -5.27 -12.08
N GLU A 42 6.34 -6.35 -11.98
CA GLU A 42 6.25 -7.33 -10.89
C GLU A 42 6.47 -6.66 -9.52
N ALA A 43 7.55 -5.88 -9.36
CA ALA A 43 7.83 -5.21 -8.10
C ALA A 43 6.77 -4.14 -7.75
N SER A 44 6.18 -3.47 -8.74
CA SER A 44 5.08 -2.53 -8.53
C SER A 44 3.85 -3.24 -8.00
N VAL A 45 3.47 -4.38 -8.59
CA VAL A 45 2.34 -5.19 -8.10
C VAL A 45 2.61 -5.74 -6.69
N ASP A 46 3.82 -6.22 -6.42
CA ASP A 46 4.19 -6.72 -5.09
C ASP A 46 4.04 -5.65 -4.01
N VAL A 47 4.38 -4.40 -4.31
CA VAL A 47 4.18 -3.27 -3.40
C VAL A 47 2.70 -2.98 -3.17
N GLU A 48 1.89 -2.99 -4.23
CA GLU A 48 0.44 -2.78 -4.13
C GLU A 48 -0.22 -3.84 -3.25
N VAL A 49 0.09 -5.12 -3.48
CA VAL A 49 -0.43 -6.25 -2.68
C VAL A 49 0.00 -6.12 -1.22
N ALA A 50 1.29 -5.86 -0.95
CA ALA A 50 1.77 -5.70 0.42
C ALA A 50 1.10 -4.53 1.16
N TRP A 51 0.77 -3.45 0.44
CA TRP A 51 0.02 -2.32 1.00
C TRP A 51 -1.45 -2.64 1.26
N GLU A 52 -2.09 -3.44 0.41
CA GLU A 52 -3.44 -3.92 0.63
C GLU A 52 -3.50 -4.85 1.85
N GLU A 53 -2.57 -5.80 1.96
CA GLU A 53 -2.44 -6.68 3.13
C GLU A 53 -2.20 -5.88 4.41
N ARG A 54 -1.36 -4.84 4.35
CA ARG A 54 -1.15 -3.92 5.48
C ARG A 54 -2.44 -3.23 5.87
N ALA A 55 -3.21 -2.70 4.92
CA ALA A 55 -4.47 -2.03 5.20
C ALA A 55 -5.51 -2.99 5.83
N GLN A 56 -5.58 -4.23 5.34
CA GLN A 56 -6.43 -5.28 5.92
C GLN A 56 -6.00 -5.63 7.35
N ALA A 57 -4.69 -5.73 7.61
CA ALA A 57 -4.17 -5.96 8.95
C ALA A 57 -4.49 -4.79 9.90
N GLU A 58 -4.38 -3.54 9.45
CA GLU A 58 -4.76 -2.36 10.23
C GLU A 58 -6.26 -2.35 10.56
N GLN A 59 -7.11 -2.73 9.62
CA GLN A 59 -8.53 -2.87 9.87
C GLN A 59 -8.81 -3.97 10.90
N ALA A 60 -8.17 -5.13 10.77
CA ALA A 60 -8.33 -6.23 11.71
C ALA A 60 -7.88 -5.86 13.13
N VAL A 61 -6.81 -5.06 13.28
CA VAL A 61 -6.39 -4.49 14.57
C VAL A 61 -7.48 -3.57 15.12
N THR A 62 -8.03 -2.69 14.28
CA THR A 62 -9.11 -1.77 14.69
C THR A 62 -10.34 -2.54 15.19
N ASP A 63 -10.78 -3.56 14.45
CA ASP A 63 -11.93 -4.40 14.82
C ASP A 63 -11.67 -5.14 16.13
N ALA A 64 -10.45 -5.65 16.33
CA ALA A 64 -10.04 -6.31 17.57
C ALA A 64 -10.02 -5.33 18.77
N GLU A 65 -9.57 -4.09 18.56
CA GLU A 65 -9.59 -3.04 19.59
C GLU A 65 -11.03 -2.67 19.98
N ILE A 66 -11.95 -2.54 19.01
CA ILE A 66 -13.38 -2.29 19.28
C ILE A 66 -13.98 -3.44 20.08
N ALA A 67 -13.73 -4.69 19.68
CA ALA A 67 -14.24 -5.86 20.40
C ALA A 67 -13.68 -5.94 21.84
N ALA A 68 -12.41 -5.57 22.03
CA ALA A 68 -11.78 -5.50 23.35
C ALA A 68 -12.37 -4.38 24.20
N ALA A 69 -12.62 -3.19 23.64
CA ALA A 69 -13.28 -2.08 24.33
C ALA A 69 -14.66 -2.49 24.85
N ALA A 70 -15.51 -3.07 23.98
CA ALA A 70 -16.83 -3.56 24.36
C ALA A 70 -16.78 -4.68 25.43
N ALA A 71 -15.74 -5.52 25.41
CA ALA A 71 -15.54 -6.51 26.47
C ALA A 71 -15.14 -5.85 27.80
N ILE A 72 -14.27 -4.84 27.78
CA ILE A 72 -13.88 -4.07 28.97
C ILE A 72 -15.08 -3.34 29.55
N GLU A 73 -15.95 -2.74 28.73
CA GLU A 73 -17.16 -2.09 29.23
C GLU A 73 -18.11 -3.05 29.91
N ARG A 74 -18.30 -4.27 29.36
CA ARG A 74 -19.06 -5.31 30.06
C ARG A 74 -18.44 -5.67 31.42
N LEU A 75 -17.12 -5.74 31.54
CA LEU A 75 -16.46 -5.98 32.83
C LEU A 75 -16.68 -4.82 33.82
N VAL A 76 -16.63 -3.58 33.33
CA VAL A 76 -16.89 -2.39 34.17
C VAL A 76 -18.36 -2.32 34.61
N ALA A 77 -19.30 -2.74 33.75
CA ALA A 77 -20.73 -2.82 34.09
C ALA A 77 -21.00 -3.80 35.25
N GLU A 78 -20.19 -4.86 35.38
CA GLU A 78 -20.18 -5.78 36.52
C GLU A 78 -19.50 -5.21 37.78
N ARG A 79 -19.19 -3.90 37.79
CA ARG A 79 -18.57 -3.15 38.89
C ARG A 79 -17.15 -3.60 39.25
N LEU A 80 -16.42 -4.21 38.32
CA LEU A 80 -15.00 -4.52 38.53
C LEU A 80 -14.18 -3.23 38.58
N ALA A 81 -13.23 -3.16 39.51
CA ALA A 81 -12.25 -2.09 39.52
C ALA A 81 -11.27 -2.25 38.34
N VAL A 82 -10.77 -1.14 37.82
CA VAL A 82 -9.81 -1.13 36.69
C VAL A 82 -8.58 -1.99 36.98
N LYS A 83 -8.12 -2.02 38.24
CA LYS A 83 -7.00 -2.87 38.68
C LYS A 83 -7.29 -4.36 38.48
N ASP A 84 -8.51 -4.79 38.76
CA ASP A 84 -8.90 -6.20 38.64
C ASP A 84 -9.09 -6.58 37.18
N VAL A 85 -9.62 -5.66 36.36
CA VAL A 85 -9.68 -5.82 34.90
C VAL A 85 -8.28 -6.02 34.30
N MET A 86 -7.29 -5.21 34.70
CA MET A 86 -5.89 -5.38 34.27
C MET A 86 -5.33 -6.75 34.68
N GLN A 87 -5.61 -7.22 35.90
CA GLN A 87 -5.13 -8.52 36.37
C GLN A 87 -5.76 -9.69 35.61
N LEU A 88 -7.05 -9.61 35.28
CA LEU A 88 -7.77 -10.67 34.56
C LEU A 88 -7.43 -10.73 33.08
N THR A 89 -7.18 -9.57 32.46
CA THR A 89 -6.91 -9.48 31.01
C THR A 89 -5.43 -9.50 30.65
N GLY A 90 -4.55 -9.21 31.61
CA GLY A 90 -3.11 -9.04 31.36
C GLY A 90 -2.76 -7.74 30.63
N LEU A 91 -3.74 -6.86 30.40
CA LEU A 91 -3.52 -5.57 29.74
C LEU A 91 -2.94 -4.54 30.71
N ASP A 92 -2.10 -3.64 30.20
CA ASP A 92 -1.57 -2.54 30.98
C ASP A 92 -2.61 -1.41 31.18
N GLN A 93 -2.32 -0.52 32.13
CA GLN A 93 -3.24 0.55 32.51
C GLN A 93 -3.49 1.54 31.37
N ALA A 94 -2.47 1.83 30.55
CA ALA A 94 -2.58 2.76 29.44
C ALA A 94 -3.47 2.18 28.34
N THR A 95 -3.31 0.90 28.02
CA THR A 95 -4.17 0.17 27.07
C THR A 95 -5.61 0.12 27.54
N VAL A 96 -5.87 -0.27 28.80
CA VAL A 96 -7.24 -0.30 29.34
C VAL A 96 -7.88 1.08 29.31
N ARG A 97 -7.12 2.14 29.63
CA ARG A 97 -7.63 3.51 29.57
C ARG A 97 -7.96 3.94 28.13
N ARG A 98 -7.07 3.67 27.17
CA ARG A 98 -7.29 4.01 25.75
C ARG A 98 -8.52 3.28 25.20
N LEU A 99 -8.66 1.98 25.47
CA LEU A 99 -9.80 1.19 24.99
C LEU A 99 -11.13 1.69 25.54
N ARG A 100 -11.18 2.14 26.81
CA ARG A 100 -12.39 2.74 27.37
C ARG A 100 -12.76 4.09 26.73
N GLN A 101 -11.79 4.85 26.25
CA GLN A 101 -12.05 6.13 25.57
C GLN A 101 -12.58 5.90 24.16
N LEU A 102 -12.10 4.86 23.48
CA LEU A 102 -12.51 4.49 22.12
C LEU A 102 -14.02 4.28 21.97
N GLU A 103 -14.67 3.63 22.94
CA GLU A 103 -16.11 3.40 22.92
C GLU A 103 -16.91 4.66 23.27
N THR A 104 -16.40 5.51 24.16
CA THR A 104 -17.03 6.81 24.48
C THR A 104 -17.07 7.70 23.24
N ASP A 105 -15.96 7.80 22.50
CA ASP A 105 -15.88 8.61 21.28
C ASP A 105 -16.77 8.03 20.15
N SER A 106 -16.97 6.71 20.11
CA SER A 106 -17.84 6.05 19.12
C SER A 106 -19.34 6.25 19.42
N ASN A 107 -19.71 6.43 20.70
CA ASN A 107 -21.10 6.58 21.11
C ASN A 107 -21.60 8.04 21.00
N ASP A 108 -20.70 9.01 21.04
CA ASP A 108 -21.03 10.44 20.89
C ASP A 108 -21.39 10.82 19.43
N ASP A 109 -20.94 10.08 18.41
CA ASP A 109 -21.28 10.32 17.00
C ASP A 109 -22.70 9.84 16.62
N ALA A 110 -23.29 8.95 17.43
CA ALA A 110 -24.66 8.44 17.20
C ALA A 110 -25.77 9.42 17.67
N GLY A 111 -25.41 10.58 18.23
CA GLY A 111 -26.32 11.48 18.95
C GLY A 111 -26.76 12.77 18.23
N THR A 112 -26.41 13.01 16.96
CA THR A 112 -26.74 14.28 16.27
C THR A 112 -27.28 14.12 14.84
N THR A 113 -28.43 13.47 14.69
CA THR A 113 -29.34 13.76 13.56
C THR A 113 -30.60 14.46 14.10
N GLY A 114 -30.38 15.62 14.71
CA GLY A 114 -31.43 16.58 15.05
C GLY A 114 -31.52 17.66 13.98
N GLU A 115 -32.54 17.52 13.12
CA GLU A 115 -33.45 18.60 12.72
C GLU A 115 -32.88 19.93 12.20
N GLY A 116 -33.13 20.22 10.92
CA GLY A 116 -33.27 21.60 10.44
C GLY A 116 -32.71 21.88 9.05
N ALA A 117 -33.55 21.73 8.02
CA ALA A 117 -33.54 22.61 6.84
C ALA A 117 -34.80 22.39 5.99
N ASP A 118 -35.96 22.79 6.52
CA ASP A 118 -36.99 23.39 5.67
C ASP A 118 -36.46 24.76 5.23
N ALA A 119 -36.21 24.92 3.93
CA ALA A 119 -36.01 26.22 3.29
C ALA A 119 -36.51 26.15 1.83
N GLU A 120 -37.83 26.28 1.71
CA GLU A 120 -38.57 27.05 0.70
C GLU A 120 -37.78 27.51 -0.54
N VAL A 121 -38.14 26.98 -1.72
CA VAL A 121 -37.82 27.58 -3.02
C VAL A 121 -39.09 28.24 -3.55
N ALA A 122 -39.09 29.57 -3.55
CA ALA A 122 -40.01 30.44 -4.29
C ALA A 122 -39.53 30.64 -5.73
#